data_AF-A0A1G2M309-F1
#
_entry.id   AF-A0A1G2M309-F1
#
_cell.length_a   1.000
_cell.length_b   1.000
_cell.length_c   1.000
_cell.angle_alpha   90.00
_cell.angle_beta   90.00
_cell.angle_gamma   90.00
#
_symmetry.space_group_name_H-M   'P 1'
#
loop_
_entity.id
_entity.type
_entity.pdbx_description
1 polymer ?
#
loop_
_entity_poly.entity_id
_entity_poly.type
_entity_poly.pdbx_seq_one_letter_code
_entity_poly.pdbx_strand_id
1 'polypeptide(L)'
;MTRKIFFSFHYERDAWRAGQVRNSDLLPNEDEYGFIDAAAWEEIKRKGDKAIENWIKEQLEGTSVTVVLIGAETSQRPWVDYEIRTSWERGNAIIGLYIHNVKDQENKTDAQGINPLDNIYLANGQPLSSVCKTYDWVNNDGRNNLGTWADEAASARTQYKGEITLKAGTLDRHSTATPLSQKSYATTGPTVINNPSGPWAQ
;
A
#
# COMPACT_ATOMS: atom_id res chain seq x y z
N MET A 1 -16.18 2.10 16.40
CA MET A 1 -16.12 0.68 15.96
C MET A 1 -14.74 0.45 15.39
N THR A 2 -14.09 -0.67 15.71
CA THR A 2 -12.80 -1.02 15.10
C THR A 2 -13.00 -1.25 13.60
N ARG A 3 -12.22 -0.58 12.76
CA ARG A 3 -12.26 -0.78 11.30
C ARG A 3 -11.06 -1.60 10.87
N LYS A 4 -11.31 -2.56 9.98
CA LYS A 4 -10.26 -3.34 9.33
C LYS A 4 -9.59 -2.49 8.25
N ILE A 5 -8.28 -2.32 8.37
CA ILE A 5 -7.44 -1.49 7.50
C ILE A 5 -6.62 -2.39 6.56
N PHE A 6 -6.67 -2.09 5.27
CA PHE A 6 -5.72 -2.61 4.28
C PHE A 6 -4.54 -1.64 4.12
N PHE A 7 -3.30 -2.14 4.08
CA PHE A 7 -2.11 -1.32 3.93
C PHE A 7 -1.45 -1.56 2.57
N SER A 8 -1.47 -0.55 1.70
CA SER A 8 -0.83 -0.52 0.37
C SER A 8 0.53 0.16 0.45
N PHE A 9 1.60 -0.46 -0.08
CA PHE A 9 2.96 0.06 0.05
C PHE A 9 3.94 -0.62 -0.94
N HIS A 10 5.17 -0.10 -1.02
CA HIS A 10 6.21 -0.73 -1.84
C HIS A 10 6.92 -1.87 -1.07
N TYR A 11 6.49 -3.12 -1.34
CA TYR A 11 6.97 -4.32 -0.66
C TYR A 11 8.49 -4.49 -0.57
N GLU A 12 9.24 -4.18 -1.63
CA GLU A 12 10.68 -4.46 -1.68
C GLU A 12 11.52 -3.49 -0.85
N ARG A 13 11.09 -2.23 -0.76
CA ARG A 13 11.88 -1.14 -0.15
C ARG A 13 11.37 -0.72 1.21
N ASP A 14 10.05 -0.76 1.38
CA ASP A 14 9.39 -0.13 2.51
C ASP A 14 8.81 -1.15 3.50
N ALA A 15 9.01 -2.46 3.30
CA ALA A 15 8.50 -3.51 4.19
C ALA A 15 8.87 -3.31 5.67
N TRP A 16 10.10 -2.89 5.97
CA TRP A 16 10.50 -2.63 7.35
C TRP A 16 9.76 -1.44 7.98
N ARG A 17 9.64 -0.34 7.23
CA ARG A 17 8.92 0.86 7.68
C ARG A 17 7.43 0.57 7.83
N ALA A 18 6.85 -0.16 6.88
CA ALA A 18 5.47 -0.61 6.91
C ALA A 18 5.19 -1.54 8.09
N GLY A 19 6.11 -2.45 8.42
CA GLY A 19 6.00 -3.32 9.60
C GLY A 19 5.85 -2.54 10.90
N GLN A 20 6.59 -1.43 11.06
CA GLN A 20 6.47 -0.57 12.25
C GLN A 20 5.10 0.10 12.36
N VAL A 21 4.56 0.59 11.24
CA VAL A 21 3.22 1.21 11.21
C VAL A 21 2.15 0.16 11.53
N ARG A 22 2.19 -0.99 10.85
CA ARG A 22 1.22 -2.08 11.02
C ARG A 22 1.19 -2.64 12.44
N ASN A 23 2.35 -2.94 13.01
CA ASN A 23 2.45 -3.52 14.35
C ASN A 23 2.00 -2.55 15.46
N SER A 24 1.96 -1.25 15.17
CA SER A 24 1.47 -0.25 16.12
C SER A 24 -0.06 -0.11 16.14
N ASP A 25 -0.73 -0.57 15.08
CA ASP A 25 -2.19 -0.55 14.94
C ASP A 25 -2.84 -1.86 15.41
N LEU A 26 -2.07 -2.95 15.49
CA LEU A 26 -2.55 -4.25 15.99
C LEU A 26 -2.84 -4.17 17.50
N LEU A 27 -4.10 -4.46 17.87
CA LEU A 27 -4.41 -4.93 19.21
C LEU A 27 -3.70 -6.29 19.40
N PRO A 28 -3.22 -6.65 20.60
CA PRO A 28 -2.44 -7.88 20.84
C PRO A 28 -3.07 -9.21 20.37
N ASN A 29 -4.35 -9.20 20.01
CA ASN A 29 -5.17 -10.37 19.72
C ASN A 29 -5.84 -10.33 18.32
N GLU A 30 -5.61 -9.31 17.50
CA GLU A 30 -6.05 -9.35 16.10
C GLU A 30 -4.89 -9.91 15.29
N ASP A 31 -5.04 -11.19 14.93
CA ASP A 31 -4.06 -11.99 14.21
C ASP A 31 -3.39 -11.19 13.09
N GLU A 32 -2.06 -11.34 13.03
CA GLU A 32 -1.07 -11.28 11.94
C GLU A 32 -1.54 -11.11 10.47
N TYR A 33 -2.62 -10.38 10.20
CA TYR A 33 -3.21 -10.20 8.89
C TYR A 33 -2.31 -9.24 8.09
N GLY A 34 -1.48 -9.84 7.24
CA GLY A 34 -0.81 -9.14 6.16
C GLY A 34 0.71 -9.04 6.28
N PHE A 35 1.36 -9.72 7.23
CA PHE A 35 2.81 -9.91 7.13
C PHE A 35 3.10 -11.00 6.10
N ILE A 36 3.21 -10.58 4.85
CA ILE A 36 3.79 -11.40 3.80
C ILE A 36 5.30 -11.17 3.88
N ASP A 37 6.03 -12.25 4.19
CA ASP A 37 7.47 -12.23 4.04
C ASP A 37 7.84 -12.09 2.55
N ALA A 38 9.06 -11.64 2.28
CA ALA A 38 9.51 -11.43 0.91
C ALA A 38 9.37 -12.71 0.04
N ALA A 39 9.49 -13.91 0.62
CA ALA A 39 9.43 -15.17 -0.11
C ALA A 39 8.02 -15.50 -0.60
N ALA A 40 7.01 -15.29 0.24
CA ALA A 40 5.60 -15.46 -0.12
C ALA A 40 5.18 -14.44 -1.18
N TRP A 41 5.67 -13.19 -1.11
CA TRP A 41 5.45 -12.19 -2.16
C TRP A 41 6.08 -12.61 -3.49
N GLU A 42 7.33 -13.10 -3.48
CA GLU A 42 7.99 -13.63 -4.68
C GLU A 42 7.24 -14.82 -5.28
N GLU A 43 6.68 -15.69 -4.45
CA GLU A 43 5.88 -16.83 -4.93
C GLU A 43 4.60 -16.36 -5.65
N ILE A 44 3.90 -15.38 -5.09
CA ILE A 44 2.72 -14.79 -5.74
C ILE A 44 3.12 -14.12 -7.05
N LYS A 45 4.24 -13.37 -7.07
CA LYS A 45 4.77 -12.74 -8.30
C LYS A 45 5.05 -13.76 -9.40
N ARG A 46 5.59 -14.94 -9.06
CA ARG A 46 5.85 -16.02 -10.02
C ARG A 46 4.59 -16.63 -10.63
N LYS A 47 3.45 -16.55 -9.94
CA LYS A 47 2.15 -17.03 -10.44
C LYS A 47 1.52 -16.08 -11.47
N GLY A 48 2.11 -14.90 -11.68
CA GLY A 48 1.75 -13.92 -12.72
C GLY A 48 0.68 -12.92 -12.28
N ASP A 49 0.43 -11.93 -13.15
CA ASP A 49 -0.40 -10.75 -12.84
C ASP A 49 -1.79 -11.09 -12.31
N LYS A 50 -2.48 -12.06 -12.93
CA LYS A 50 -3.82 -12.49 -12.48
C LYS A 50 -3.82 -13.07 -11.06
N ALA A 51 -2.75 -13.76 -10.66
CA ALA A 51 -2.63 -14.29 -9.31
C ALA A 51 -2.43 -13.16 -8.30
N ILE A 52 -1.65 -12.14 -8.65
CA ILE A 52 -1.46 -10.94 -7.82
C ILE A 52 -2.78 -10.16 -7.69
N GLU A 53 -3.51 -9.97 -8.79
CA GLU A 53 -4.82 -9.31 -8.76
C GLU A 53 -5.82 -10.00 -7.83
N ASN A 54 -5.93 -11.33 -7.93
CA ASN A 54 -6.82 -12.12 -7.10
C ASN A 54 -6.41 -12.05 -5.64
N TRP A 55 -5.10 -12.19 -5.37
CA TRP A 55 -4.56 -12.09 -4.04
C TRP A 55 -4.84 -10.71 -3.40
N ILE A 56 -4.66 -9.61 -4.15
CA ILE A 56 -5.02 -8.25 -3.68
C ILE A 56 -6.52 -8.15 -3.38
N LYS A 57 -7.37 -8.69 -4.26
CA LYS A 57 -8.84 -8.68 -4.07
C LYS A 57 -9.22 -9.41 -2.79
N GLU A 58 -8.62 -10.57 -2.53
CA GLU A 58 -8.82 -11.35 -1.31
C GLU A 58 -8.37 -10.59 -0.06
N GLN A 59 -7.21 -9.93 -0.09
CA GLN A 59 -6.74 -9.12 1.05
C GLN A 59 -7.63 -7.91 1.34
N LEU A 60 -8.27 -7.36 0.32
CA LEU A 60 -9.20 -6.26 0.48
C LEU A 60 -10.54 -6.72 1.10
N GLU A 61 -10.88 -8.01 1.06
CA GLU A 61 -12.11 -8.55 1.65
C GLU A 61 -12.22 -8.26 3.15
N GLY A 62 -13.41 -7.81 3.58
CA GLY A 62 -13.65 -7.42 4.97
C GLY A 62 -12.99 -6.12 5.43
N THR A 63 -12.15 -5.47 4.61
CA THR A 63 -11.57 -4.16 4.91
C THR A 63 -12.52 -3.02 4.52
N SER A 64 -12.40 -1.90 5.23
CA SER A 64 -13.24 -0.71 5.01
C SER A 64 -12.42 0.56 4.78
N VAL A 65 -11.13 0.52 5.08
CA VAL A 65 -10.19 1.63 4.90
C VAL A 65 -8.92 1.06 4.28
N THR A 66 -8.37 1.79 3.32
CA THR A 66 -7.07 1.53 2.71
C THR A 66 -6.12 2.66 3.06
N VAL A 67 -5.01 2.32 3.72
CA VAL A 67 -3.93 3.24 4.04
C VAL A 67 -2.78 3.01 3.08
N VAL A 68 -2.43 4.02 2.30
CA VAL A 68 -1.32 4.00 1.35
C VAL A 68 -0.08 4.53 2.05
N LEU A 69 0.92 3.68 2.29
CA LEU A 69 2.19 4.05 2.91
C LEU A 69 3.15 4.60 1.85
N ILE A 70 3.38 5.90 1.90
CA ILE A 70 4.10 6.68 0.90
C ILE A 70 5.58 6.79 1.31
N GLY A 71 6.40 5.88 0.76
CA GLY A 71 7.86 5.96 0.72
C GLY A 71 8.34 6.66 -0.56
N ALA A 72 9.66 6.72 -0.76
CA ALA A 72 10.26 7.52 -1.85
C ALA A 72 9.79 7.10 -3.24
N GLU A 73 9.49 5.81 -3.43
CA GLU A 73 9.20 5.21 -4.74
C GLU A 73 7.80 4.57 -4.83
N THR A 74 6.95 4.73 -3.80
CA THR A 74 5.62 4.10 -3.73
C THR A 74 4.75 4.45 -4.94
N SER A 75 4.76 5.71 -5.38
CA SER A 75 3.95 6.20 -6.50
C SER A 75 4.34 5.64 -7.87
N GLN A 76 5.50 4.99 -7.98
CA GLN A 76 5.98 4.38 -9.22
C GLN A 76 5.54 2.91 -9.36
N ARG A 77 4.80 2.38 -8.37
CA ARG A 77 4.51 0.94 -8.28
C ARG A 77 3.14 0.63 -8.87
N PRO A 78 3.06 -0.22 -9.92
CA PRO A 78 1.80 -0.50 -10.60
C PRO A 78 0.79 -1.19 -9.67
N TRP A 79 1.26 -2.07 -8.78
CA TRP A 79 0.39 -2.74 -7.82
C TRP A 79 -0.20 -1.79 -6.78
N VAL A 80 0.52 -0.72 -6.40
CA VAL A 80 -0.03 0.32 -5.52
C VAL A 80 -1.15 1.10 -6.22
N ASP A 81 -0.97 1.48 -7.49
CA ASP A 81 -2.04 2.12 -8.27
C ASP A 81 -3.27 1.19 -8.40
N TYR A 82 -3.05 -0.09 -8.70
CA TYR A 82 -4.12 -1.09 -8.76
C TYR A 82 -4.84 -1.27 -7.41
N GLU A 83 -4.11 -1.33 -6.30
CA GLU A 83 -4.66 -1.44 -4.94
C GLU A 83 -5.53 -0.23 -4.59
N ILE A 84 -5.08 0.98 -4.91
CA ILE A 84 -5.83 2.23 -4.67
C ILE A 84 -7.13 2.23 -5.47
N ARG A 85 -7.06 1.91 -6.77
CA ARG A 85 -8.24 1.87 -7.65
C ARG A 85 -9.25 0.83 -7.20
N THR A 86 -8.80 -0.40 -6.97
CA THR A 86 -9.65 -1.49 -6.50
C THR A 86 -10.28 -1.17 -5.14
N SER A 87 -9.52 -0.54 -4.23
CA SER A 87 -10.05 -0.08 -2.94
C SER A 87 -11.17 0.95 -3.12
N TRP A 88 -10.96 1.94 -4.00
CA TRP A 88 -11.96 2.98 -4.26
C TRP A 88 -13.25 2.40 -4.85
N GLU A 89 -13.10 1.51 -5.84
CA GLU A 89 -14.21 0.81 -6.52
C GLU A 89 -15.06 -0.01 -5.55
N ARG A 90 -14.41 -0.66 -4.58
CA ARG A 90 -15.07 -1.44 -3.51
C ARG A 90 -15.74 -0.57 -2.45
N GLY A 91 -15.53 0.75 -2.49
CA GLY A 91 -16.09 1.69 -1.52
C GLY A 91 -15.27 1.83 -0.24
N ASN A 92 -14.02 1.36 -0.21
CA ASN A 92 -13.12 1.66 0.89
C ASN A 92 -12.86 3.17 0.95
N ALA A 93 -12.69 3.69 2.17
CA ALA A 93 -12.05 4.98 2.36
C ALA A 93 -10.55 4.87 2.12
N ILE A 94 -9.91 5.95 1.67
CA ILE A 94 -8.48 5.94 1.36
C ILE A 94 -7.77 7.07 2.13
N ILE A 95 -6.62 6.74 2.69
CA ILE A 95 -5.73 7.65 3.41
C ILE A 95 -4.32 7.54 2.82
N GLY A 96 -3.69 8.67 2.55
CA GLY A 96 -2.24 8.72 2.30
C GLY A 96 -1.48 8.84 3.61
N LEU A 97 -0.37 8.11 3.77
CA LEU A 97 0.44 8.16 4.98
C LEU A 97 1.92 8.12 4.61
N TYR A 98 2.61 9.26 4.72
CA TYR A 98 4.05 9.32 4.53
C TYR A 98 4.78 8.55 5.62
N ILE A 99 5.73 7.72 5.19
CA ILE A 99 6.56 6.87 6.06
C ILE A 99 8.06 7.15 5.92
N HIS A 100 8.45 8.18 5.15
CA HIS A 100 9.86 8.52 4.93
C HIS A 100 10.61 8.90 6.23
N ASN A 101 9.90 9.42 7.24
CA ASN A 101 10.45 9.70 8.57
C ASN A 101 10.53 8.47 9.49
N VAL A 102 9.94 7.34 9.09
CA VAL A 102 10.09 6.07 9.81
C VAL A 102 11.50 5.54 9.54
N LYS A 103 12.21 5.16 10.59
CA LYS A 103 13.57 4.64 10.47
C LYS A 103 13.58 3.23 9.90
N ASP A 104 14.57 2.91 9.06
CA ASP A 104 14.84 1.53 8.65
C ASP A 104 15.66 0.75 9.70
N GLN A 105 16.09 -0.47 9.34
CA GLN A 105 16.94 -1.34 10.15
C GLN A 105 18.27 -0.68 10.53
N GLU A 106 18.76 0.25 9.71
CA GLU A 106 20.02 0.98 9.93
C GLU A 106 19.81 2.30 10.67
N ASN A 107 18.61 2.52 11.24
CA ASN A 107 18.19 3.76 11.89
C ASN A 107 18.16 5.00 10.97
N LYS A 108 18.04 4.83 9.66
CA LYS A 108 18.02 5.93 8.68
C LYS A 108 16.60 6.28 8.25
N THR A 109 16.35 7.56 8.06
CA THR A 109 15.15 8.07 7.38
C THR A 109 15.40 8.10 5.87
N ASP A 110 14.36 8.45 5.12
CA ASP A 110 14.37 8.42 3.67
C ASP A 110 13.91 9.74 3.06
N ALA A 111 14.03 9.87 1.74
CA ALA A 111 13.43 10.97 1.01
C ALA A 111 11.90 10.83 0.96
N GLN A 112 11.20 11.95 1.09
CA GLN A 112 9.75 11.98 0.88
C GLN A 112 9.42 11.71 -0.59
N GLY A 113 8.58 10.73 -0.85
CA GLY A 113 8.12 10.38 -2.19
C GLY A 113 6.96 11.25 -2.69
N ILE A 114 6.64 11.10 -3.96
CA ILE A 114 5.45 11.71 -4.57
C ILE A 114 4.21 10.98 -4.04
N ASN A 115 3.16 11.73 -3.69
CA ASN A 115 1.89 11.16 -3.28
C ASN A 115 1.18 10.48 -4.48
N PRO A 116 0.94 9.16 -4.45
CA PRO A 116 0.22 8.49 -5.53
C PRO A 116 -1.20 9.02 -5.74
N LEU A 117 -1.84 9.57 -4.70
CA LEU A 117 -3.20 10.11 -4.78
C LEU A 117 -3.30 11.39 -5.63
N ASP A 118 -2.18 12.08 -5.89
CA ASP A 118 -2.12 13.23 -6.80
C ASP A 118 -2.21 12.80 -8.28
N ASN A 119 -1.87 11.55 -8.59
CA ASN A 119 -1.82 11.02 -9.95
C ASN A 119 -3.07 10.22 -10.35
N ILE A 120 -4.00 10.03 -9.43
CA ILE A 120 -5.24 9.30 -9.64
C ILE A 120 -6.39 10.30 -9.60
N TYR A 121 -7.30 10.25 -10.57
CA TYR A 121 -8.32 11.27 -10.75
C TYR A 121 -9.72 10.68 -10.67
N LEU A 122 -10.61 11.41 -10.00
CA LEU A 122 -12.06 11.19 -10.03
C LEU A 122 -12.61 11.43 -11.44
N ALA A 123 -13.82 10.92 -11.71
CA ALA A 123 -14.48 11.10 -13.00
C ALA A 123 -14.63 12.58 -13.40
N ASN A 124 -14.86 13.45 -12.42
CA ASN A 124 -14.95 14.90 -12.60
C ASN A 124 -13.59 15.60 -12.89
N GLY A 125 -12.47 14.87 -12.82
CA GLY A 125 -11.12 15.38 -13.10
C GLY A 125 -10.38 15.97 -11.91
N GLN A 126 -10.94 15.94 -10.71
CA GLN A 126 -10.20 16.29 -9.49
C GLN A 126 -9.25 15.15 -9.10
N PRO A 127 -8.05 15.46 -8.56
CA PRO A 127 -7.16 14.43 -8.04
C PRO A 127 -7.77 13.78 -6.79
N LEU A 128 -7.47 12.51 -6.55
CA LEU A 128 -7.99 11.77 -5.41
C LEU A 128 -7.50 12.37 -4.08
N SER A 129 -6.32 13.00 -4.08
CA SER A 129 -5.80 13.77 -2.95
C SER A 129 -6.66 14.96 -2.54
N SER A 130 -7.57 15.45 -3.39
CA SER A 130 -8.51 16.52 -2.99
C SER A 130 -9.62 16.03 -2.07
N VAL A 131 -9.86 14.71 -2.01
CA VAL A 131 -10.93 14.10 -1.19
C VAL A 131 -10.36 13.15 -0.13
N CYS A 132 -9.21 12.55 -0.39
CA CYS A 132 -8.50 11.65 0.51
C CYS A 132 -7.34 12.38 1.21
N LYS A 133 -7.43 12.52 2.53
CA LYS A 133 -6.41 13.19 3.32
C LYS A 133 -5.10 12.40 3.33
N THR A 134 -3.99 13.14 3.39
CA THR A 134 -2.65 12.59 3.52
C THR A 134 -1.99 13.12 4.78
N TYR A 135 -1.35 12.25 5.54
CA TYR A 135 -0.65 12.56 6.80
C TYR A 135 0.79 12.08 6.75
N ASP A 136 1.60 12.46 7.73
CA ASP A 136 2.92 11.91 8.00
C ASP A 136 2.91 11.13 9.32
N TRP A 137 3.42 9.90 9.29
CA TRP A 137 3.39 9.00 10.43
C TRP A 137 4.09 9.58 11.67
N VAL A 138 5.24 10.22 11.50
CA VAL A 138 6.04 10.73 12.62
C VAL A 138 5.56 12.13 13.01
N ASN A 139 5.45 13.03 12.04
CA ASN A 139 5.15 14.44 12.29
C ASN A 139 3.70 14.68 12.71
N ASN A 140 2.78 13.77 12.42
CA ASN A 140 1.37 13.88 12.83
C ASN A 140 0.99 12.88 13.94
N ASP A 141 1.97 12.29 14.64
CA ASP A 141 1.74 11.35 15.75
C ASP A 141 0.81 10.19 15.37
N GLY A 142 1.15 9.52 14.26
CA GLY A 142 0.29 8.51 13.65
C GLY A 142 -0.05 7.34 14.57
N ARG A 143 0.84 6.99 15.49
CA ARG A 143 0.61 5.94 16.48
C ARG A 143 -0.65 6.17 17.33
N ASN A 144 -0.94 7.43 17.66
CA ASN A 144 -2.10 7.76 18.48
C ASN A 144 -3.32 8.16 17.64
N ASN A 145 -3.11 8.54 16.37
CA ASN A 145 -4.15 9.16 15.55
C ASN A 145 -4.68 8.30 14.39
N LEU A 146 -4.04 7.17 14.04
CA LEU A 146 -4.43 6.36 12.88
C LEU A 146 -5.90 5.91 12.91
N GLY A 147 -6.38 5.43 14.06
CA GLY A 147 -7.78 5.03 14.24
C GLY A 147 -8.76 6.18 14.01
N THR A 148 -8.44 7.38 14.51
CA THR A 148 -9.24 8.59 14.28
C THR A 148 -9.23 8.99 12.82
N TRP A 149 -8.09 8.93 12.14
CA TRP A 149 -8.03 9.23 10.70
C TRP A 149 -8.83 8.23 9.87
N ALA A 150 -8.84 6.95 10.26
CA ALA A 150 -9.68 5.92 9.66
C ALA A 150 -11.18 6.22 9.85
N ASP A 151 -11.58 6.71 11.03
CA ASP A 151 -12.95 7.19 11.31
C ASP A 151 -13.37 8.36 10.44
N GLU A 152 -12.52 9.37 10.35
CA GLU A 152 -12.76 10.54 9.51
C GLU A 152 -12.85 10.18 8.02
N ALA A 153 -11.92 9.38 7.52
CA ALA A 153 -11.87 9.00 6.12
C ALA A 153 -13.11 8.16 5.72
N ALA A 154 -13.51 7.21 6.57
CA ALA A 154 -14.74 6.44 6.37
C ALA A 154 -15.98 7.33 6.34
N SER A 155 -16.04 8.32 7.24
CA SER A 155 -17.14 9.30 7.28
C SER A 155 -17.19 10.15 6.02
N ALA A 156 -16.04 10.66 5.56
CA ALA A 156 -15.92 11.42 4.32
C ALA A 156 -16.31 10.59 3.08
N ARG A 157 -15.90 9.31 3.02
CA ARG A 157 -16.21 8.40 1.91
C ARG A 157 -17.71 8.22 1.67
N THR A 158 -18.55 8.41 2.70
CA THR A 158 -20.01 8.28 2.57
C THR A 158 -20.62 9.25 1.56
N GLN A 159 -20.01 10.43 1.37
CA GLN A 159 -20.44 11.45 0.40
C GLN A 159 -20.26 11.00 -1.05
N TYR A 160 -19.41 9.99 -1.27
CA TYR A 160 -19.02 9.49 -2.59
C TYR A 160 -19.56 8.09 -2.88
N LYS A 161 -20.56 7.58 -2.12
CA LYS A 161 -21.05 6.18 -2.23
C LYS A 161 -21.48 5.75 -3.64
N GLY A 162 -21.90 6.68 -4.50
CA GLY A 162 -22.25 6.42 -5.90
C GLY A 162 -21.08 6.63 -6.90
N GLU A 163 -19.99 7.24 -6.45
CA GLU A 163 -18.80 7.53 -7.26
C GLU A 163 -17.73 6.47 -7.00
N ILE A 164 -17.83 5.37 -7.76
CA ILE A 164 -16.89 4.24 -7.69
C ILE A 164 -15.89 4.26 -8.86
N THR A 165 -16.13 5.08 -9.88
CA THR A 165 -15.35 5.08 -11.11
C THR A 165 -14.30 6.18 -11.09
N LEU A 166 -13.04 5.78 -11.19
CA LEU A 166 -11.90 6.67 -11.41
C LEU A 166 -11.61 6.81 -12.91
N LYS A 167 -10.94 7.88 -13.32
CA LYS A 167 -10.46 7.99 -14.71
C LYS A 167 -9.43 6.89 -14.99
N ALA A 168 -9.50 6.32 -16.20
CA ALA A 168 -8.54 5.32 -16.67
C ALA A 168 -7.10 5.81 -16.45
N GLY A 169 -6.26 4.93 -15.89
CA GLY A 169 -4.91 5.28 -15.51
C GLY A 169 -4.00 5.31 -16.73
N THR A 170 -2.98 6.18 -16.72
CA THR A 170 -1.92 6.12 -17.74
C THR A 170 -0.98 4.93 -17.53
N LEU A 171 -1.03 4.32 -16.34
CA LEU A 171 -0.27 3.12 -15.97
C LEU A 171 -0.96 1.80 -16.34
N ASP A 172 -2.07 1.86 -17.09
CA ASP A 172 -2.81 0.68 -17.57
C ASP A 172 -1.92 -0.12 -18.53
N ARG A 173 -1.18 -1.10 -17.99
CA ARG A 173 -0.43 -2.09 -18.78
C ARG A 173 -1.34 -3.08 -19.51
N HIS A 174 -2.67 -2.92 -19.44
CA HIS A 174 -3.65 -3.92 -19.89
C HIS A 174 -4.56 -3.44 -21.03
N SER A 175 -4.22 -2.34 -21.71
CA SER A 175 -4.90 -1.93 -22.95
C SER A 175 -4.06 -2.24 -24.21
N THR A 176 -4.40 -3.35 -24.86
CA THR A 176 -4.13 -3.74 -26.26
C THR A 176 -2.68 -3.78 -26.81
N ALA A 177 -2.18 -5.01 -26.97
CA ALA A 177 -1.31 -5.56 -28.02
C ALA A 177 -0.25 -4.66 -28.71
N THR A 178 1.03 -4.87 -28.37
CA THR A 178 2.18 -4.94 -29.31
C THR A 178 3.33 -5.67 -28.60
N PRO A 179 3.93 -6.75 -29.17
CA PRO A 179 5.00 -7.49 -28.49
C PRO A 179 6.31 -6.70 -28.57
N LEU A 180 6.79 -6.18 -27.43
CA LEU A 180 8.13 -5.59 -27.33
C LEU A 180 9.12 -6.60 -26.74
N SER A 181 10.03 -7.01 -27.64
CA SER A 181 11.36 -7.60 -27.46
C SER A 181 11.86 -7.76 -26.01
N GLN A 182 12.07 -9.02 -25.61
CA GLN A 182 12.82 -9.41 -24.42
C GLN A 182 14.24 -8.82 -24.46
N LYS A 183 14.55 -7.86 -23.57
CA LYS A 183 15.93 -7.59 -23.17
C LYS A 183 16.23 -8.43 -21.93
N SER A 184 17.18 -9.35 -22.09
CA SER A 184 17.75 -10.16 -21.02
C SER A 184 18.49 -9.26 -20.03
N TYR A 185 18.06 -9.26 -18.77
CA TYR A 185 18.88 -8.77 -17.66
C TYR A 185 19.71 -9.94 -17.13
N ALA A 186 21.01 -9.73 -17.04
CA ALA A 186 21.96 -10.71 -16.55
C ALA A 186 21.71 -11.04 -15.07
N THR A 187 21.56 -12.32 -14.77
CA THR A 187 21.42 -12.87 -13.42
C THR A 187 22.73 -12.69 -12.65
N THR A 188 22.78 -11.74 -11.72
CA THR A 188 23.73 -11.80 -10.60
C THR A 188 23.11 -12.64 -9.49
N GLY A 189 23.86 -13.62 -8.99
CA GLY A 189 23.39 -14.63 -8.03
C GLY A 189 22.86 -14.07 -6.70
N PRO A 190 22.22 -14.91 -5.88
CA PRO A 190 21.50 -14.47 -4.69
C PRO A 190 22.45 -13.89 -3.63
N THR A 191 22.19 -12.63 -3.25
CA THR A 191 22.72 -12.06 -2.02
C THR A 191 21.95 -12.68 -0.85
N VAL A 192 22.66 -13.46 -0.02
CA VAL A 192 22.12 -14.02 1.22
C VAL A 192 21.86 -12.88 2.21
N ILE A 193 20.59 -12.55 2.42
CA ILE A 193 20.16 -11.68 3.54
C ILE A 193 19.98 -12.60 4.74
N ASN A 194 20.91 -12.56 5.69
CA ASN A 194 20.75 -13.26 6.96
C ASN A 194 19.70 -12.54 7.81
N ASN A 195 18.56 -13.19 8.02
CA ASN A 195 17.58 -12.76 9.01
C ASN A 195 18.23 -12.81 10.41
N PRO A 196 18.18 -11.74 11.22
CA PRO A 196 18.60 -11.83 12.62
C PRO A 196 17.65 -12.78 13.36
N SER A 197 18.24 -13.68 14.15
CA SER A 197 17.52 -14.55 15.08
C SER A 197 16.77 -13.70 16.10
N GLY A 198 15.43 -13.68 16.00
CA GLY A 198 14.56 -13.02 16.98
C GLY A 198 14.58 -13.71 18.36
N PRO A 199 14.25 -13.01 19.44
CA PRO A 199 14.48 -13.46 20.82
C PRO A 199 13.42 -14.44 21.38
N TRP A 200 12.71 -15.20 20.55
CA TRP A 200 11.66 -16.14 21.01
C TRP A 200 11.86 -17.57 20.51
N ALA A 201 13.12 -18.01 20.47
CA ALA A 201 13.47 -19.41 20.39
C ALA A 201 14.13 -19.85 21.71
N GLN A 202 13.29 -20.09 22.71
CA GLN A 202 13.45 -21.10 23.76
C GLN A 202 12.19 -21.22 24.60
#